data_AF-A0A926ZSA7-F1
#
_entry.id   AF-A0A926ZSA7-F1
#
_cell.length_a   1.000
_cell.length_b   1.000
_cell.length_c   1.000
_cell.angle_alpha   90.00
_cell.angle_beta   90.00
_cell.angle_gamma   90.00
#
_symmetry.space_group_name_H-M   'P 1'
#
loop_
_entity.id
_entity.type
_entity.pdbx_description
1 polymer ?
#
loop_
_entity_poly.entity_id
_entity_poly.type
_entity_poly.pdbx_seq_one_letter_code
_entity_poly.pdbx_strand_id
1 'polypeptide(L)'
;MGRKISKIDELAQKLLESHHHNLSPGEYEYVSTSAKLVSEQISAFYQAAGLQPPTEKTVRNWFYKNRCPDWAIAIITHCLISLNRETA
;
A
#
# COMPACT_ATOMS: atom_id res chain seq x y z
N MET A 1 -4.32 1.35 -23.48
CA MET A 1 -5.40 1.68 -22.52
C MET A 1 -4.76 1.83 -21.14
N GLY A 2 -4.71 3.05 -20.60
CA GLY A 2 -4.16 3.28 -19.27
C GLY A 2 -5.05 2.64 -18.20
N ARG A 3 -4.44 1.94 -17.25
CA ARG A 3 -5.16 1.40 -16.09
C ARG A 3 -5.74 2.57 -15.29
N LYS A 4 -7.02 2.48 -14.91
CA LYS A 4 -7.65 3.48 -14.03
C LYS A 4 -6.93 3.46 -12.67
N ILE A 5 -6.48 4.63 -12.24
CA ILE A 5 -5.91 4.85 -10.90
C ILE A 5 -6.98 4.44 -9.88
N SER A 6 -6.63 3.48 -9.03
CA SER A 6 -7.49 2.96 -7.99
C SER A 6 -7.16 3.62 -6.65
N LYS A 7 -8.05 3.55 -5.66
CA LYS A 7 -7.79 4.12 -4.33
C LYS A 7 -6.54 3.54 -3.66
N ILE A 8 -6.25 2.26 -3.92
CA ILE A 8 -4.99 1.63 -3.48
C ILE A 8 -3.76 2.18 -4.23
N ASP A 9 -3.89 2.57 -5.50
CA ASP A 9 -2.80 3.21 -6.24
C ASP A 9 -2.48 4.59 -5.64
N GLU A 10 -3.50 5.38 -5.28
CA GLU A 10 -3.29 6.69 -4.62
C GLU A 10 -2.58 6.54 -3.26
N LEU A 11 -2.97 5.54 -2.46
CA LEU A 11 -2.34 5.29 -1.15
C LEU A 11 -0.93 4.75 -1.29
N ALA A 12 -0.71 3.84 -2.25
CA ALA A 12 0.61 3.31 -2.55
C ALA A 12 1.56 4.39 -3.05
N GLN A 13 1.08 5.33 -3.86
CA GLN A 13 1.88 6.45 -4.33
C GLN A 13 2.35 7.34 -3.17
N LYS A 14 1.46 7.66 -2.21
CA LYS A 14 1.84 8.39 -0.99
C LYS A 14 2.87 7.65 -0.13
N LEU A 15 2.75 6.32 -0.05
CA LEU A 15 3.74 5.49 0.64
C LEU A 15 5.09 5.52 -0.08
N LEU A 16 5.10 5.40 -1.41
CA LEU A 16 6.33 5.50 -2.21
C LEU A 16 7.01 6.85 -2.03
N GLU A 17 6.24 7.94 -2.08
CA GLU A 17 6.73 9.31 -1.85
C GLU A 17 7.37 9.45 -0.46
N SER A 18 6.73 8.90 0.57
CA SER A 18 7.25 8.91 1.96
C SER A 18 8.55 8.11 2.11
N HIS A 19 8.78 7.13 1.24
CA HIS A 19 10.00 6.32 1.20
C HIS A 19 11.00 6.79 0.13
N HIS A 20 10.83 8.00 -0.42
CA HIS A 20 11.68 8.60 -1.46
C HIS A 20 11.80 7.75 -2.75
N HIS A 21 10.77 6.95 -3.07
CA HIS A 21 10.68 6.24 -4.34
C HIS A 21 9.92 7.08 -5.37
N ASN A 22 10.51 7.28 -6.56
CA ASN A 22 9.88 7.98 -7.69
C ASN A 22 9.24 7.01 -8.69
N LEU A 23 8.41 6.08 -8.21
CA LEU A 23 7.70 5.13 -9.08
C LEU A 23 6.26 5.60 -9.33
N SER A 24 5.87 5.60 -10.60
CA SER A 24 4.54 6.01 -11.07
C SER A 24 3.69 4.81 -11.52
N PRO A 25 2.36 4.90 -11.38
CA PRO A 25 1.44 3.88 -11.89
C PRO A 25 1.66 3.61 -13.39
N GLY A 26 2.01 2.36 -13.72
CA GLY A 26 2.31 1.94 -15.10
C GLY A 26 3.77 1.60 -15.33
N GLU A 27 4.68 1.96 -14.42
CA GLU A 27 6.06 1.48 -14.45
C GLU A 27 6.15 0.00 -14.08
N TYR A 28 7.14 -0.70 -14.65
CA TYR A 28 7.31 -2.14 -14.50
C TYR A 28 7.40 -2.58 -13.03
N GLU A 29 8.13 -1.82 -12.21
CA GLU A 29 8.38 -2.16 -10.80
C GLU A 29 7.32 -1.59 -9.85
N TYR A 30 6.45 -0.69 -10.33
CA TYR A 30 5.50 0.03 -9.48
C TYR A 30 4.64 -0.91 -8.64
N VAL A 31 4.03 -1.93 -9.24
CA VAL A 31 3.11 -2.84 -8.52
C VAL A 31 3.86 -3.70 -7.51
N SER A 32 5.07 -4.15 -7.84
CA SER A 32 5.88 -4.98 -6.95
C SER A 32 6.35 -4.18 -5.73
N THR A 33 6.93 -3.00 -5.96
CA THR A 33 7.42 -2.13 -4.89
C THR A 33 6.26 -1.62 -4.02
N SER A 34 5.17 -1.17 -4.64
CA SER A 34 3.96 -0.74 -3.94
C SER A 34 3.36 -1.86 -3.09
N ALA A 35 3.22 -3.06 -3.64
CA ALA A 35 2.66 -4.20 -2.91
C ALA A 35 3.53 -4.61 -1.73
N LYS A 36 4.86 -4.54 -1.88
CA LYS A 36 5.80 -4.80 -0.79
C LYS A 36 5.61 -3.79 0.36
N LEU A 37 5.68 -2.49 0.07
CA LEU A 37 5.51 -1.44 1.08
C LEU A 37 4.14 -1.53 1.78
N VAL A 38 3.07 -1.71 1.02
CA VAL A 38 1.72 -1.89 1.58
C VAL A 38 1.66 -3.14 2.47
N SER A 39 2.26 -4.25 2.03
CA SER A 39 2.30 -5.50 2.79
C SER A 39 3.08 -5.35 4.09
N GLU A 40 4.18 -4.59 4.11
CA GLU A 40 4.96 -4.28 5.31
C GLU A 40 4.12 -3.51 6.34
N GLN A 41 3.40 -2.47 5.90
CA GLN A 41 2.54 -1.67 6.77
C GLN A 41 1.38 -2.48 7.36
N ILE A 42 0.72 -3.29 6.54
CA ILE A 42 -0.35 -4.19 7.01
C ILE A 42 0.22 -5.24 7.97
N SER A 43 1.40 -5.78 7.66
CA SER A 43 2.05 -6.78 8.53
C SER A 43 2.39 -6.20 9.89
N ALA A 44 2.92 -4.97 9.95
CA ALA A 44 3.21 -4.30 11.21
C ALA A 44 1.94 -4.12 12.06
N PHE A 45 0.84 -3.69 11.45
CA PHE A 45 -0.45 -3.55 12.14
C PHE A 45 -0.97 -4.89 12.67
N TYR A 46 -0.89 -5.95 11.86
CA TYR A 46 -1.35 -7.29 12.24
C TYR A 46 -0.49 -7.94 13.33
N GLN A 47 0.83 -7.71 13.31
CA GLN A 47 1.76 -8.18 14.33
C GLN A 47 1.43 -7.56 15.70
N ALA A 48 1.11 -6.26 15.74
CA ALA A 48 0.65 -5.61 16.97
C ALA A 48 -0.65 -6.21 17.54
N ALA A 49 -1.49 -6.77 16.67
CA ALA A 49 -2.75 -7.43 17.04
C ALA A 49 -2.61 -8.96 17.27
N GLY A 50 -1.44 -9.55 17.05
CA GLY A 50 -1.24 -11.01 17.13
C GLY A 50 -1.98 -11.81 16.03
N LEU A 51 -2.34 -11.17 14.92
CA LEU A 51 -3.06 -11.78 13.80
C LEU A 51 -2.13 -12.11 12.64
N GLN A 52 -2.54 -13.02 11.76
CA GLN A 52 -1.80 -13.34 10.54
C GLN A 52 -2.12 -12.35 9.41
N PRO A 53 -1.14 -11.61 8.86
CA PRO A 53 -1.37 -10.70 7.76
C PRO A 53 -1.64 -11.44 6.44
N PRO A 54 -2.30 -10.79 5.46
CA PRO A 54 -2.37 -11.32 4.10
C PRO A 54 -0.98 -11.41 3.47
N THR A 55 -0.78 -12.43 2.63
CA THR A 55 0.48 -12.56 1.87
C THR A 55 0.67 -11.40 0.88
N GLU A 56 1.92 -11.05 0.57
CA GLU A 56 2.24 -10.03 -0.45
C GLU A 56 1.57 -10.34 -1.80
N LYS A 57 1.47 -11.63 -2.17
CA LYS A 57 0.76 -12.07 -3.38
C LYS A 57 -0.70 -11.61 -3.38
N THR A 58 -1.38 -11.70 -2.23
CA THR A 58 -2.76 -11.21 -2.06
C THR A 58 -2.82 -9.70 -2.24
N VAL A 59 -1.91 -8.96 -1.60
CA VAL A 59 -1.82 -7.50 -1.69
C VAL A 59 -1.58 -7.06 -3.14
N ARG A 60 -0.64 -7.71 -3.84
CA ARG A 60 -0.35 -7.47 -5.25
C ARG A 60 -1.58 -7.67 -6.15
N ASN A 61 -2.40 -8.67 -5.82
CA ASN A 61 -3.63 -8.95 -6.56
C ASN A 61 -4.68 -7.83 -6.43
N TRP A 62 -4.68 -7.06 -5.32
CA TRP A 62 -5.58 -5.93 -5.14
C TRP A 62 -5.33 -4.83 -6.17
N PHE A 63 -4.06 -4.60 -6.53
CA PHE A 63 -3.68 -3.69 -7.61
C PHE A 63 -4.26 -4.19 -8.93
N TYR A 64 -3.96 -5.43 -9.34
CA TYR A 64 -4.42 -5.93 -10.64
C TYR A 64 -5.95 -6.03 -10.78
N LYS A 65 -6.65 -6.41 -9.71
CA LYS A 65 -8.10 -6.60 -9.73
C LYS A 65 -8.89 -5.35 -9.38
N ASN A 66 -8.22 -4.26 -8.98
CA ASN A 66 -8.86 -3.08 -8.40
C ASN A 66 -9.90 -3.46 -7.31
N ARG A 67 -9.49 -4.37 -6.41
CA ARG A 67 -10.32 -4.88 -5.31
C ARG A 67 -9.50 -4.93 -4.04
N CYS A 68 -9.14 -3.75 -3.54
CA CYS A 68 -8.60 -3.61 -2.20
C CYS A 68 -9.77 -3.56 -1.20
N PRO A 69 -9.76 -4.37 -0.13
CA PRO A 69 -10.80 -4.33 0.88
C PRO A 69 -10.72 -3.02 1.72
N ASP A 70 -11.87 -2.51 2.16
CA ASP A 70 -11.97 -1.23 2.88
C ASP A 70 -11.15 -1.20 4.18
N TRP A 71 -11.06 -2.32 4.90
CA TRP A 71 -10.24 -2.41 6.11
C TRP A 71 -8.75 -2.21 5.81
N ALA A 72 -8.25 -2.67 4.66
CA ALA A 72 -6.84 -2.49 4.29
C ALA A 72 -6.57 -1.02 3.94
N ILE A 73 -7.51 -0.37 3.23
CA ILE A 73 -7.48 1.08 2.99
C ILE A 73 -7.41 1.85 4.32
N ALA A 74 -8.23 1.47 5.30
CA ALA A 74 -8.23 2.12 6.61
C ALA A 74 -6.87 1.97 7.34
N ILE A 75 -6.28 0.78 7.32
CA ILE A 75 -4.96 0.53 7.93
C ILE A 75 -3.88 1.38 7.25
N ILE A 76 -3.80 1.33 5.91
CA ILE A 76 -2.78 2.09 5.15
C ILE A 76 -2.94 3.59 5.38
N THR A 77 -4.18 4.08 5.39
CA THR A 77 -4.47 5.50 5.65
C THR A 77 -4.05 5.90 7.06
N HIS A 78 -4.33 5.05 8.07
CA HIS A 78 -3.89 5.28 9.44
C HIS A 78 -2.35 5.32 9.54
N CYS A 79 -1.65 4.37 8.90
CA CYS A 79 -0.18 4.37 8.85
C CYS A 79 0.38 5.65 8.22
N LEU A 80 -0.17 6.10 7.09
CA LEU A 80 0.24 7.34 6.42
C LEU A 80 0.03 8.58 7.30
N ILE A 81 -1.08 8.64 8.06
CA ILE A 81 -1.33 9.75 8.99
C ILE A 81 -0.30 9.74 10.12
N SER A 82 0.04 8.57 10.67
CA SER A 82 1.08 8.45 11.71
C SER A 82 2.45 8.88 11.19
N LEU A 83 2.86 8.41 10.02
CA LEU A 83 4.14 8.79 9.39
C LEU A 83 4.26 10.31 9.17
N ASN A 84 3.16 10.97 8.80
CA ASN A 84 3.13 12.42 8.59
C ASN A 84 3.14 13.23 9.90
N ARG A 85 2.82 12.61 11.04
CA ARG A 85 2.91 13.25 12.37
C ARG A 85 4.30 13.16 12.97
N GLU A 86 5.10 12.17 12.57
CA GLU A 86 6.48 11.99 13.07
C GLU A 86 7.50 12.86 12.30
N THR A 87 7.10 13.40 11.14
CA THR A 87 7.95 14.20 10.25
C THR A 87 7.61 15.71 10.26
N ALA A 88 6.64 16.15 11.08
CA ALA A 88 6.21 17.54 11.25
C ALA A 88 6.71 18.13 12.57
#